data_AF-A0A7C1P5M6-F1
#
_entry.id   AF-A0A7C1P5M6-F1
#
_cell.length_a   1.000
_cell.length_b   1.000
_cell.length_c   1.000
_cell.angle_alpha   90.00
_cell.angle_beta   90.00
_cell.angle_gamma   90.00
#
_symmetry.space_group_name_H-M   'P 1'
#
loop_
_entity.id
_entity.type
_entity.pdbx_description
1 polymer ?
#
loop_
_entity_poly.entity_id
_entity_poly.type
_entity_poly.pdbx_seq_one_letter_code
_entity_poly.pdbx_strand_id
1 'polypeptide(L)' 'MKKRGKKYKARRDWRRYNEKLVKRGEYYVNPRFLDTWLDEIKKMNHRKVGQPFLYPTSMIEFLAFFKSKGF' A
#
# COMPACT_ATOMS: atom_id res chain seq x y z
N MET A 1 -50.32 13.06 29.79
CA MET A 1 -49.45 13.76 28.81
C MET A 1 -48.10 13.04 28.71
N LYS A 2 -47.77 12.42 27.57
CA LYS A 2 -46.46 11.77 27.34
C LYS A 2 -45.44 12.81 26.89
N LYS A 3 -44.48 13.19 27.75
CA LYS A 3 -43.32 14.01 27.33
C LYS A 3 -42.37 13.12 26.52
N ARG A 4 -42.36 13.30 25.19
CA ARG A 4 -41.31 12.73 24.33
C ARG A 4 -39.99 13.40 24.69
N GLY A 5 -39.11 12.67 25.38
CA GLY A 5 -37.74 13.12 25.62
C GLY A 5 -37.04 13.44 24.29
N LYS A 6 -36.34 14.58 24.22
CA LYS A 6 -35.58 14.99 23.04
C LYS A 6 -34.60 13.86 22.67
N LYS A 7 -34.68 13.35 21.44
CA LYS A 7 -33.71 12.37 20.92
C LYS A 7 -32.32 13.02 20.93
N TYR A 8 -31.39 12.43 21.67
CA TYR A 8 -30.00 12.88 21.70
C TYR A 8 -29.41 12.78 20.29
N LYS A 9 -29.02 13.92 19.71
CA LYS A 9 -28.38 13.98 18.40
C LYS A 9 -26.88 13.90 18.62
N ALA A 10 -26.29 12.72 18.36
CA ALA A 10 -24.86 12.54 18.47
C ALA A 10 -24.15 13.53 17.52
N ARG A 11 -23.37 14.46 18.06
CA ARG A 11 -22.57 15.44 17.29
C ARG A 11 -21.35 14.80 16.60
N ARG A 12 -20.98 13.58 17.01
CA ARG A 12 -19.76 12.91 16.57
C ARG A 12 -20.10 11.84 15.53
N ASP A 13 -19.37 11.89 14.42
CA ASP A 13 -19.35 10.81 13.42
C ASP A 13 -18.50 9.66 13.96
N TRP A 14 -19.19 8.68 14.56
CA TRP A 14 -18.56 7.50 15.15
C TRP A 14 -17.91 6.59 14.10
N ARG A 15 -18.41 6.58 12.86
CA ARG A 15 -17.83 5.78 11.78
C ARG A 15 -16.45 6.31 11.42
N ARG A 16 -16.36 7.62 11.17
CA ARG A 16 -15.08 8.29 10.87
C ARG A 16 -14.11 8.26 12.05
N TYR A 17 -14.61 8.34 13.29
CA TYR A 17 -13.77 8.24 14.48
C TYR A 17 -13.19 6.83 14.64
N ASN A 18 -14.01 5.78 14.47
CA ASN A 18 -13.55 4.41 14.57
C ASN A 18 -12.54 4.04 13.49
N GLU A 19 -12.70 4.52 12.26
CA GLU A 19 -11.72 4.29 11.18
C GLU A 19 -10.30 4.76 11.56
N LYS A 20 -10.18 5.83 12.35
CA LYS A 20 -8.89 6.34 12.83
C LYS A 20 -8.28 5.51 13.97
N LEU A 21 -9.09 4.70 14.64
CA LEU A 21 -8.66 3.87 15.77
C LEU A 21 -8.27 2.45 15.35
N VAL A 22 -8.59 2.02 14.12
CA VAL A 22 -8.21 0.69 13.64
C VAL A 22 -6.74 0.69 13.21
N LYS A 23 -5.87 0.09 14.03
CA LYS A 23 -4.47 -0.22 13.63
C LYS A 23 -4.47 -1.46 12.75
N ARG A 24 -4.18 -1.31 11.46
CA ARG A 24 -4.24 -2.40 10.44
C ARG A 24 -2.98 -3.26 10.37
N GLY A 25 -1.94 -2.93 11.13
CA GLY A 25 -0.67 -3.65 11.18
C GLY A 25 0.53 -2.73 10.94
N GLU A 26 1.73 -3.23 11.22
CA GLU A 26 3.02 -2.61 10.93
C GLU A 26 3.85 -3.59 10.12
N TYR A 27 4.59 -3.10 9.13
CA TYR A 27 5.39 -3.94 8.25
C TYR A 27 6.82 -3.43 8.20
N TYR A 28 7.76 -4.35 8.32
CA TYR A 28 9.16 -4.09 8.10
C TYR A 28 9.49 -4.35 6.64
N VAL A 29 9.99 -3.32 5.99
CA VAL A 29 10.40 -3.37 4.60
C VAL A 29 11.92 -3.35 4.55
N ASN A 30 12.50 -4.33 3.87
CA ASN A 30 13.93 -4.34 3.57
C ASN A 30 14.13 -3.97 2.09
N PRO A 31 14.55 -2.73 1.77
CA PRO A 31 14.68 -2.25 0.40
C PRO A 31 15.98 -2.69 -0.30
N ARG A 32 16.62 -3.78 0.16
CA ARG A 32 17.89 -4.29 -0.38
C ARG A 32 17.87 -4.53 -1.90
N PHE A 33 16.71 -4.79 -2.49
CA PHE A 33 16.59 -4.93 -3.94
C PHE A 33 16.99 -3.67 -4.73
N LEU A 34 16.96 -2.49 -4.09
CA LEU A 34 17.43 -1.23 -4.68
C LEU A 34 18.95 -1.27 -4.97
N ASP A 35 19.72 -2.00 -4.17
CA ASP A 35 21.18 -2.07 -4.30
C ASP A 35 21.62 -2.69 -5.64
N THR A 36 20.80 -3.60 -6.19
CA THR A 36 21.07 -4.31 -7.44
C THR A 36 20.29 -3.77 -8.64
N TRP A 37 19.51 -2.69 -8.46
CA TRP A 37 18.55 -2.21 -9.45
C TRP A 37 19.18 -1.95 -10.83
N LEU A 38 20.27 -1.17 -10.87
CA LEU A 38 20.89 -0.78 -12.12
C LEU A 38 21.51 -1.97 -12.85
N ASP A 39 22.11 -2.90 -12.11
CA ASP A 39 22.74 -4.07 -12.69
C ASP A 39 21.71 -5.06 -13.22
N GLU A 40 20.57 -5.21 -12.53
CA GLU A 40 19.45 -6.01 -13.00
C GLU A 40 18.85 -5.43 -14.29
N ILE A 41 18.60 -4.12 -14.34
CA ILE A 41 18.12 -3.43 -15.55
C ILE A 41 19.10 -3.61 -16.72
N LYS A 42 20.41 -3.46 -16.48
CA LYS A 42 21.43 -3.68 -17.52
C LYS A 42 21.40 -5.11 -18.03
N LYS A 43 21.25 -6.10 -17.15
CA LYS A 43 21.14 -7.53 -17.52
C LYS A 43 19.86 -7.81 -18.31
N MET A 44 18.72 -7.29 -17.86
CA MET A 44 17.42 -7.47 -18.53
C MET A 44 17.38 -6.82 -19.92
N ASN A 45 18.07 -5.70 -20.09
CA ASN A 45 18.17 -5.01 -21.38
C ASN A 45 19.33 -5.49 -22.25
N HIS A 46 20.13 -6.46 -21.78
CA HIS A 46 21.24 -6.96 -22.57
C HIS A 46 20.74 -7.56 -23.89
N ARG A 47 21.22 -7.01 -25.02
CA ARG A 47 20.82 -7.40 -26.38
C ARG A 47 19.33 -7.26 -26.69
N LYS A 48 18.56 -6.53 -25.88
CA LYS A 48 17.17 -6.22 -26.18
C LYS A 48 17.10 -5.25 -27.35
N VAL A 49 16.33 -5.60 -28.38
CA VAL A 49 16.00 -4.70 -29.50
C VAL A 49 14.61 -4.10 -29.26
N GLY A 50 14.49 -2.78 -29.34
CA GLY A 50 13.27 -2.04 -29.03
C GLY A 50 13.34 -1.27 -27.71
N GLN A 51 12.19 -0.87 -27.16
CA GLN A 51 12.14 -0.06 -25.94
C GLN A 51 12.75 -0.81 -24.75
N PRO A 52 13.73 -0.22 -24.04
CA PRO A 52 14.34 -0.85 -22.87
C PRO A 52 13.35 -0.92 -21.70
N PHE A 53 13.52 -1.94 -20.87
CA PHE A 53 12.88 -2.05 -19.57
C PHE A 53 13.42 -0.97 -18.62
N LEU A 54 12.51 -0.35 -17.87
CA LEU A 54 12.82 0.69 -16.88
C LEU A 54 12.76 0.17 -15.44
N TYR A 55 12.05 -0.95 -15.23
CA TYR A 55 11.78 -1.51 -13.91
C TYR A 55 12.34 -2.94 -13.81
N PRO A 56 13.11 -3.26 -12.75
CA PRO A 56 13.68 -4.57 -12.57
C PRO A 56 12.60 -5.56 -12.14
N THR A 57 12.85 -6.85 -12.37
CA THR A 57 11.97 -7.94 -11.90
C THR A 57 11.79 -7.89 -10.40
N SER A 58 12.86 -7.64 -9.65
CA SER A 58 12.82 -7.52 -8.18
C SER A 58 11.85 -6.44 -7.68
N MET A 59 11.70 -5.32 -8.39
CA MET A 59 10.69 -4.30 -8.07
C MET A 59 9.27 -4.83 -8.33
N ILE A 60 9.06 -5.53 -9.45
CA ILE A 60 7.75 -6.08 -9.78
C ILE A 60 7.32 -7.11 -8.72
N GLU A 61 8.24 -7.97 -8.29
CA GLU A 61 8.03 -8.94 -7.21
C GLU A 61 7.72 -8.27 -5.87
N PHE A 62 8.50 -7.24 -5.53
CA PHE A 62 8.27 -6.43 -4.33
C PHE A 62 6.86 -5.84 -4.33
N LEU A 63 6.43 -5.20 -5.42
CA LEU A 63 5.09 -4.62 -5.53
C LEU A 63 3.98 -5.69 -5.58
N ALA A 64 4.23 -6.83 -6.23
CA ALA A 64 3.30 -7.94 -6.26
C ALA A 64 3.01 -8.47 -4.84
N PHE A 65 4.03 -8.51 -3.97
CA PHE A 65 3.84 -8.86 -2.57
C PHE A 65 2.88 -7.89 -1.86
N PHE A 66 3.06 -6.58 -1.99
CA PHE A 66 2.15 -5.59 -1.37
C PHE A 66 0.73 -5.72 -1.92
N LYS A 67 0.60 -5.82 -3.24
CA LYS A 67 -0.70 -6.01 -3.89
C LYS A 67 -1.40 -7.28 -3.39
N SER A 68 -0.66 -8.38 -3.22
CA SER A 68 -1.21 -9.66 -2.73
C SER A 68 -1.74 -9.57 -1.30
N LYS A 69 -1.21 -8.65 -0.48
CA LYS A 69 -1.60 -8.45 0.91
C LYS A 69 -2.76 -7.46 1.07
N GLY A 70 -3.32 -6.94 -0.02
CA GLY A 70 -4.48 -6.05 0.00
C GLY A 70 -4.15 -4.62 0.43
N PHE A 71 -2.94 -4.16 0.14
CA PHE A 71 -2.56 -2.74 0.23
C PHE A 71 -3.09 -1.92 -0.94
#